data_AF-A0AAV8ZG30-F1
#
_entry.id   AF-A0AAV8ZG30-F1
#
_cell.length_a   1.000
_cell.length_b   1.000
_cell.length_c   1.000
_cell.angle_alpha   90.00
_cell.angle_beta   90.00
_cell.angle_gamma   90.00
#
_symmetry.space_group_name_H-M   'P 1'
#
loop_
_entity.id
_entity.type
_entity.pdbx_description
1 polymer ?
#
loop_
_entity_poly.entity_id
_entity_poly.type
_entity_poly.pdbx_seq_one_letter_code
_entity_poly.pdbx_strand_id
1 'polypeptide(L)'
;MNTNIIVVFIGLLVKEAVGHGMMLNPPNRASLWRFNPRALTDYDDNANFCGGSYVQNELNGGKCGVCGDAYTDTHPQKNENTGKYGSGIVAAKFKSGSVIDVQIKLTANHLGSFTYSLCVLEDASAPESGEDCFLPLLLEDGSSQYNVSKDDKEVTNRVQLPEITCERCVLRWHYRSDPNAPESGEDCFLPLLLKDGSSQYNVTKEDYDDVNKSVTVLFVVMNSVLVIVVVGLLAKEALGHGMMLDPPNRASLWRFNPRALKDYDDNANFCGGANVQHHVNGGKCGVCGDSYSDPHPQDNENTGKYGSGIVAAQYESGSVIDVQIRLTANHMGTFTYSLCVLEDPNAPESGEDCFLPLLLEDGSSQYNVSKMDYDVFNRVQLPEMTCERCVLRWNYRAGNSWGVCSDQTAGLGCGPQETFRTCADISIN
;
A
#
# COMPACT_ATOMS: atom_id res chain seq x y z
N MET A 1 -40.95 -24.00 -32.09
CA MET A 1 -39.80 -23.08 -32.16
C MET A 1 -39.85 -22.23 -30.90
N ASN A 2 -39.18 -22.68 -29.83
CA ASN A 2 -39.11 -21.93 -28.58
C ASN A 2 -37.76 -21.22 -28.53
N THR A 3 -37.81 -19.90 -28.57
CA THR A 3 -36.67 -19.01 -28.43
C THR A 3 -36.34 -18.91 -26.94
N ASN A 4 -35.25 -19.53 -26.50
CA ASN A 4 -34.73 -19.36 -25.15
C ASN A 4 -34.00 -18.02 -25.06
N ILE A 5 -34.56 -17.09 -24.28
CA ILE A 5 -33.88 -15.87 -23.85
C ILE A 5 -32.94 -16.27 -22.72
N ILE A 6 -31.63 -16.24 -22.98
CA ILE A 6 -30.61 -16.37 -21.95
C ILE A 6 -30.42 -14.97 -21.35
N VAL A 7 -30.92 -14.79 -20.12
CA VAL A 7 -30.64 -13.61 -19.30
C VAL A 7 -29.28 -13.84 -18.65
N VAL A 8 -28.23 -13.18 -19.18
CA VAL A 8 -26.90 -13.15 -18.57
C VAL A 8 -26.92 -12.06 -17.49
N PHE A 9 -27.01 -12.46 -16.22
CA PHE A 9 -26.72 -11.56 -15.10
C PHE A 9 -25.20 -11.43 -14.99
N ILE A 10 -24.66 -10.31 -15.45
CA ILE A 10 -23.28 -9.92 -15.20
C ILE A 10 -23.22 -9.42 -13.74
N GLY A 11 -22.80 -10.29 -12.84
CA GLY A 11 -22.42 -9.90 -11.49
C GLY A 11 -21.07 -9.20 -11.52
N LEU A 12 -21.08 -7.86 -11.48
CA LEU A 12 -19.90 -7.06 -11.21
C LEU A 12 -19.43 -7.33 -9.76
N LEU A 13 -18.40 -8.15 -9.62
CA LEU A 13 -17.60 -8.24 -8.39
C LEU A 13 -16.65 -7.05 -8.37
N VAL A 14 -17.07 -5.96 -7.71
CA VAL A 14 -16.18 -4.84 -7.38
C VAL A 14 -15.37 -5.26 -6.16
N LYS A 15 -14.07 -5.56 -6.34
CA LYS A 15 -13.11 -5.65 -5.24
C LYS A 15 -12.62 -4.23 -4.96
N GLU A 16 -12.83 -3.73 -3.75
CA GLU A 16 -12.33 -2.42 -3.29
C GLU A 16 -10.80 -2.48 -3.23
N ALA A 17 -10.14 -1.57 -3.97
CA ALA A 17 -8.70 -1.38 -3.87
C ALA A 17 -8.44 -0.43 -2.69
N VAL A 18 -7.74 -0.90 -1.65
CA VAL A 18 -7.63 -0.18 -0.36
C VAL A 18 -6.51 0.87 -0.34
N GLY A 19 -5.92 1.22 -1.48
CA GLY A 19 -4.90 2.27 -1.57
C GLY A 19 -5.17 3.19 -2.75
N HIS A 20 -5.11 4.52 -2.55
CA HIS A 20 -5.40 5.51 -3.59
C HIS A 20 -4.15 6.33 -3.90
N GLY A 21 -3.61 6.98 -2.87
CA GLY A 21 -2.38 7.73 -2.99
C GLY A 21 -2.13 8.59 -1.76
N MET A 22 -0.96 9.22 -1.75
CA MET A 22 -0.49 10.04 -0.65
C MET A 22 0.33 11.22 -1.18
N MET A 23 0.17 12.39 -0.56
CA MET A 23 1.05 13.52 -0.83
C MET A 23 2.34 13.39 -0.02
N LEU A 24 3.48 13.31 -0.71
CA LEU A 24 4.80 13.08 -0.11
C LEU A 24 5.67 14.33 -0.01
N ASN A 25 5.40 15.34 -0.85
CA ASN A 25 6.08 16.62 -0.76
C ASN A 25 5.09 17.77 -1.02
N PRO A 26 4.90 18.71 -0.10
CA PRO A 26 5.22 18.51 1.31
C PRO A 26 4.38 17.33 1.87
N PRO A 27 4.91 16.52 2.81
CA PRO A 27 4.29 15.25 3.18
C PRO A 27 3.01 15.44 3.99
N ASN A 28 1.89 14.85 3.59
CA ASN A 28 0.61 14.90 4.31
C ASN A 28 0.75 14.45 5.78
N ARG A 29 -0.28 14.71 6.61
CA ARG A 29 -0.23 14.36 8.05
C ARG A 29 0.00 12.87 8.29
N ALA A 30 -0.67 12.00 7.54
CA ALA A 30 -0.52 10.55 7.63
C ALA A 30 0.86 10.06 7.13
N SER A 31 1.52 10.77 6.23
CA SER A 31 2.81 10.43 5.61
C SER A 31 3.99 11.14 6.25
N LEU A 32 3.74 12.06 7.18
CA LEU A 32 4.78 12.88 7.81
C LEU A 32 5.85 12.04 8.52
N TRP A 33 5.46 10.89 9.10
CA TRP A 33 6.39 9.98 9.77
C TRP A 33 7.48 9.43 8.85
N ARG A 34 7.24 9.40 7.52
CA ARG A 34 8.26 8.97 6.54
C ARG A 34 9.48 9.89 6.56
N PHE A 35 9.28 11.16 6.90
CA PHE A 35 10.27 12.23 6.84
C PHE A 35 10.61 12.83 8.21
N ASN A 36 9.75 12.64 9.21
CA ASN A 36 9.93 13.20 10.54
C ASN A 36 9.76 12.13 11.63
N PRO A 37 10.83 11.74 12.34
CA PRO A 37 10.78 10.70 13.36
C PRO A 37 9.96 11.06 14.61
N ARG A 38 9.52 12.32 14.75
CA ARG A 38 8.62 12.75 15.83
C ARG A 38 7.14 12.61 15.48
N ALA A 39 6.80 12.40 14.22
CA ALA A 39 5.42 12.21 13.80
C ALA A 39 4.96 10.77 14.11
N LEU A 40 3.69 10.63 14.47
CA LEU A 40 3.09 9.32 14.68
C LEU A 40 2.99 8.59 13.35
N THR A 41 3.32 7.30 13.38
CA THR A 41 3.31 6.45 12.20
C THR A 41 1.89 6.11 11.79
N ASP A 42 1.60 6.29 10.50
CA ASP A 42 0.44 5.71 9.82
C ASP A 42 0.90 4.89 8.62
N TYR A 43 0.72 3.59 8.69
CA TYR A 43 1.19 2.70 7.63
C TYR A 43 0.17 2.54 6.50
N ASP A 44 -1.05 3.01 6.72
CA ASP A 44 -2.13 3.08 5.74
C ASP A 44 -2.30 4.53 5.27
N ASP A 45 -1.19 5.29 5.17
CA ASP A 45 -1.19 6.71 4.83
C ASP A 45 -1.53 7.01 3.36
N ASN A 46 -1.68 5.95 2.56
CA ASN A 46 -2.23 5.96 1.21
C ASN A 46 -3.76 5.63 1.18
N ALA A 47 -4.39 5.47 2.36
CA ALA A 47 -5.77 5.04 2.55
C ALA A 47 -6.72 6.17 3.02
N ASN A 48 -6.36 7.43 2.81
CA ASN A 48 -7.20 8.59 3.12
C ASN A 48 -8.29 8.79 2.03
N PHE A 49 -9.23 7.85 1.92
CA PHE A 49 -10.28 7.82 0.88
C PHE A 49 -11.70 7.98 1.44
N CYS A 50 -11.89 8.85 2.43
CA CYS A 50 -13.20 9.17 3.01
C CYS A 50 -13.91 7.98 3.69
N GLY A 51 -13.12 6.97 4.11
CA GLY A 51 -13.61 5.73 4.70
C GLY A 51 -14.12 4.68 3.71
N GLY A 52 -14.03 4.92 2.40
CA GLY A 52 -14.50 3.99 1.35
C GLY A 52 -15.66 4.55 0.55
N SER A 53 -15.82 4.07 -0.69
CA SER A 53 -16.92 4.50 -1.58
C SER A 53 -18.29 4.30 -0.93
N TYR A 54 -18.53 3.14 -0.32
CA TYR A 54 -19.78 2.85 0.37
C TYR A 54 -20.01 3.82 1.55
N VAL A 55 -18.97 4.05 2.35
CA VAL A 55 -19.05 4.94 3.52
C VAL A 55 -19.31 6.38 3.08
N GLN A 56 -18.59 6.88 2.09
CA GLN A 56 -18.75 8.24 1.57
C GLN A 56 -20.12 8.42 0.92
N ASN A 57 -20.48 7.58 -0.05
CA ASN A 57 -21.64 7.81 -0.91
C ASN A 57 -22.95 7.34 -0.28
N GLU A 58 -22.99 6.11 0.25
CA GLU A 58 -24.23 5.50 0.74
C GLU A 58 -24.54 5.90 2.19
N LEU A 59 -23.52 5.91 3.06
CA LEU A 59 -23.73 6.23 4.48
C LEU A 59 -23.67 7.73 4.76
N ASN A 60 -22.76 8.45 4.10
CA ASN A 60 -22.50 9.86 4.38
C ASN A 60 -23.05 10.83 3.34
N GLY A 61 -23.77 10.34 2.32
CA GLY A 61 -24.41 11.17 1.31
C GLY A 61 -23.44 11.96 0.44
N GLY A 62 -22.31 11.34 0.09
CA GLY A 62 -21.21 11.91 -0.70
C GLY A 62 -20.22 12.75 0.11
N LYS A 63 -20.40 12.85 1.44
CA LYS A 63 -19.55 13.70 2.28
C LYS A 63 -18.28 12.99 2.72
N CYS A 64 -17.19 13.74 2.76
CA CYS A 64 -15.88 13.33 3.26
C CYS A 64 -15.49 14.17 4.48
N GLY A 65 -14.63 13.63 5.35
CA GLY A 65 -13.88 14.45 6.28
C GLY A 65 -12.91 15.35 5.53
N VAL A 66 -12.67 16.58 6.02
CA VAL A 66 -11.88 17.60 5.31
C VAL A 66 -10.45 17.16 4.99
N CYS A 67 -9.99 16.10 5.67
CA CYS A 67 -8.66 15.53 5.58
C CYS A 67 -8.63 14.03 5.26
N GLY A 68 -9.68 13.53 4.61
CA GLY A 68 -9.69 12.17 4.07
C GLY A 68 -10.23 11.09 4.99
N ASP A 69 -10.52 11.41 6.24
CA ASP A 69 -11.20 10.50 7.17
C ASP A 69 -12.69 10.34 6.79
N ALA A 70 -13.37 9.33 7.34
CA ALA A 70 -14.81 9.17 7.15
C ALA A 70 -15.57 10.36 7.76
N TYR A 71 -16.54 10.93 7.05
CA TYR A 71 -17.27 12.13 7.50
C TYR A 71 -17.92 12.00 8.89
N THR A 72 -18.33 10.79 9.27
CA THR A 72 -18.95 10.51 10.58
C THR A 72 -17.97 10.21 11.71
N ASP A 73 -16.66 10.19 11.44
CA ASP A 73 -15.66 10.00 12.48
C ASP A 73 -15.72 11.15 13.49
N THR A 74 -15.39 10.84 14.74
CA THR A 74 -15.48 11.81 15.83
C THR A 74 -14.44 12.91 15.64
N HIS A 75 -14.87 14.17 15.71
CA HIS A 75 -13.98 15.32 15.62
C HIS A 75 -13.17 15.54 16.92
N PRO A 76 -11.89 15.93 16.85
CA PRO A 76 -11.10 16.04 15.61
C PRO A 76 -10.85 14.65 15.00
N GLN A 77 -11.08 14.52 13.70
CA GLN A 77 -10.78 13.30 12.96
C GLN A 77 -9.26 13.05 12.97
N LYS A 78 -8.81 11.84 12.65
CA LYS A 78 -7.40 11.45 12.85
C LYS A 78 -6.45 12.36 12.08
N ASN A 79 -6.83 12.77 10.87
CA ASN A 79 -6.04 13.61 9.98
C ASN A 79 -6.40 15.10 10.06
N GLU A 80 -7.36 15.52 10.89
CA GLU A 80 -7.63 16.94 11.16
C GLU A 80 -6.59 17.55 12.11
N ASN A 81 -6.49 18.88 12.16
CA ASN A 81 -5.61 19.54 13.13
C ASN A 81 -6.08 19.18 14.55
N THR A 82 -5.14 18.94 15.45
CA THR A 82 -5.37 18.37 16.80
C THR A 82 -5.83 16.90 16.85
N GLY A 83 -6.08 16.29 15.69
CA GLY A 83 -6.27 14.86 15.53
C GLY A 83 -5.00 14.06 15.81
N LYS A 84 -5.12 12.73 15.77
CA LYS A 84 -4.01 11.79 16.02
C LYS A 84 -2.75 12.15 15.21
N TYR A 85 -2.89 12.41 13.92
CA TYR A 85 -1.78 12.74 13.02
C TYR A 85 -1.60 14.26 12.84
N GLY A 86 -2.62 15.06 13.18
CA GLY A 86 -2.58 16.52 13.23
C GLY A 86 -1.85 17.10 14.45
N SER A 87 -0.65 16.62 14.73
CA SER A 87 0.18 16.97 15.90
C SER A 87 0.71 18.41 15.94
N GLY A 88 0.29 19.27 15.01
CA GLY A 88 0.74 20.67 14.90
C GLY A 88 2.20 20.85 14.45
N ILE A 89 2.84 19.77 13.96
CA ILE A 89 4.17 19.83 13.36
C ILE A 89 4.06 20.55 12.02
N VAL A 90 4.79 21.66 11.90
CA VAL A 90 5.00 22.33 10.62
C VAL A 90 5.99 21.52 9.80
N ALA A 91 5.55 21.05 8.64
CA ALA A 91 6.36 20.13 7.86
C ALA A 91 7.00 20.76 6.62
N ALA A 92 6.55 21.94 6.20
CA ALA A 92 7.26 22.76 5.21
C ALA A 92 7.01 24.25 5.44
N LYS A 93 7.97 25.07 4.98
CA LYS A 93 7.89 26.54 4.98
C LYS A 93 8.02 27.04 3.55
N PHE A 94 7.07 27.85 3.10
CA PHE A 94 7.10 28.44 1.76
C PHE A 94 7.06 29.96 1.80
N LYS A 95 7.49 30.58 0.70
CA LYS A 95 7.39 32.02 0.52
C LYS A 95 5.98 32.37 0.04
N SER A 96 5.41 33.43 0.60
CA SER A 96 4.16 34.00 0.08
C SER A 96 4.21 34.24 -1.43
N GLY A 97 3.16 33.84 -2.15
CA GLY A 97 3.08 33.99 -3.61
C GLY A 97 4.02 33.08 -4.42
N SER A 98 4.75 32.14 -3.82
CA SER A 98 5.63 31.25 -4.59
C SER A 98 4.88 30.09 -5.25
N VAL A 99 5.42 29.61 -6.36
CA VAL A 99 5.07 28.28 -6.89
C VAL A 99 5.82 27.22 -6.11
N ILE A 100 5.13 26.17 -5.69
CA ILE A 100 5.69 25.03 -4.95
C ILE A 100 5.48 23.73 -5.71
N ASP A 101 6.37 22.77 -5.48
CA ASP A 101 6.22 21.41 -6.01
C ASP A 101 5.40 20.61 -5.02
N VAL A 102 4.27 20.08 -5.49
CA VAL A 102 3.44 19.14 -4.76
C VAL A 102 3.59 17.76 -5.39
N GLN A 103 4.22 16.84 -4.66
CA GLN A 103 4.48 15.47 -5.11
C GLN A 103 3.49 14.50 -4.49
N ILE A 104 2.85 13.71 -5.34
CA ILE A 104 1.86 12.69 -5.01
C ILE A 104 2.38 11.35 -5.49
N LYS A 105 2.37 10.33 -4.62
CA LYS A 105 2.53 8.93 -5.01
C LYS A 105 1.15 8.29 -5.05
N LEU A 106 0.73 7.86 -6.23
CA LEU A 106 -0.48 7.06 -6.43
C LEU A 106 -0.13 5.60 -6.16
N THR A 107 -0.78 5.02 -5.16
CA THR A 107 -0.73 3.57 -4.93
C THR A 107 -1.82 2.85 -5.71
N ALA A 108 -2.89 3.53 -6.10
CA ALA A 108 -3.75 3.12 -7.20
C ALA A 108 -4.21 4.32 -8.03
N ASN A 109 -4.10 4.19 -9.36
CA ASN A 109 -4.47 5.24 -10.29
C ASN A 109 -5.88 4.98 -10.85
N HIS A 110 -6.84 5.74 -10.33
CA HIS A 110 -8.27 5.72 -10.69
C HIS A 110 -8.65 6.78 -11.74
N LEU A 111 -7.66 7.34 -12.46
CA LEU A 111 -7.85 8.50 -13.34
C LEU A 111 -8.55 9.67 -12.61
N GLY A 112 -9.13 10.62 -13.33
CA GLY A 112 -9.82 11.76 -12.73
C GLY A 112 -8.91 12.97 -12.60
N SER A 113 -8.96 13.67 -11.48
CA SER A 113 -8.30 14.97 -11.32
C SER A 113 -7.80 15.24 -9.91
N PHE A 114 -6.67 15.95 -9.82
CA PHE A 114 -6.17 16.54 -8.60
C PHE A 114 -6.52 18.02 -8.53
N THR A 115 -7.02 18.46 -7.39
CA THR A 115 -7.15 19.87 -7.05
C THR A 115 -6.43 20.18 -5.75
N TYR A 116 -6.11 21.44 -5.54
CA TYR A 116 -5.39 21.90 -4.36
C TYR A 116 -6.15 23.05 -3.73
N SER A 117 -6.16 23.11 -2.41
CA SER A 117 -6.78 24.19 -1.67
C SER A 117 -5.99 24.51 -0.41
N LEU A 118 -6.11 25.73 0.08
CA LEU A 118 -5.40 26.22 1.26
C LEU A 118 -6.38 26.78 2.29
N CYS A 119 -6.28 26.30 3.52
CA CYS A 119 -6.99 26.84 4.66
C CYS A 119 -5.99 27.58 5.57
N VAL A 120 -6.33 28.79 6.01
CA VAL A 120 -5.56 29.53 7.03
C VAL A 120 -6.21 29.26 8.37
N LEU A 121 -5.48 28.67 9.31
CA LEU A 121 -6.03 28.43 10.65
C LEU A 121 -6.07 29.73 11.44
N GLU A 122 -7.27 30.14 11.85
CA GLU A 122 -7.45 31.30 12.75
C GLU A 122 -6.92 31.01 14.16
N ASP A 123 -7.12 29.78 14.64
CA ASP A 123 -6.53 29.25 15.86
C ASP A 123 -5.69 28.01 15.54
N ALA A 124 -4.38 28.13 15.76
CA ALA A 124 -3.41 27.06 15.58
C ALA A 124 -3.72 25.80 16.43
N SER A 125 -4.51 25.95 17.48
CA SER A 125 -4.87 24.90 18.45
C SER A 125 -6.28 24.34 18.24
N ALA A 126 -6.96 24.72 17.16
CA ALA A 126 -8.28 24.23 16.81
C ALA A 126 -8.24 23.43 15.48
N PRO A 127 -9.18 22.48 15.27
CA PRO A 127 -9.39 21.85 13.97
C PRO A 127 -9.68 22.88 12.87
N GLU A 128 -9.55 22.47 11.61
CA GLU A 128 -10.04 23.22 10.47
C GLU A 128 -11.52 23.57 10.67
N SER A 129 -11.94 24.78 10.30
CA SER A 129 -13.33 25.24 10.47
C SER A 129 -14.31 24.62 9.45
N GLY A 130 -13.98 23.46 8.88
CA GLY A 130 -14.72 22.77 7.83
C GLY A 130 -14.29 23.17 6.41
N GLU A 131 -15.07 22.71 5.43
CA GLU A 131 -14.85 22.94 3.98
C GLU A 131 -14.69 24.42 3.61
N ASP A 132 -15.44 25.31 4.26
CA ASP A 132 -15.46 26.74 3.93
C ASP A 132 -14.11 27.44 4.16
N CYS A 133 -13.19 26.84 4.93
CA CYS A 133 -11.86 27.38 5.11
C CYS A 133 -10.96 27.19 3.87
N PHE A 134 -11.21 26.16 3.07
CA PHE A 134 -10.30 25.73 2.01
C PHE A 134 -10.52 26.53 0.73
N LEU A 135 -9.66 27.52 0.51
CA LEU A 135 -9.67 28.34 -0.69
C LEU A 135 -8.95 27.61 -1.84
N PRO A 136 -9.54 27.51 -3.05
CA PRO A 136 -8.93 26.79 -4.16
C PRO A 136 -7.64 27.48 -4.63
N LEU A 137 -6.65 26.66 -4.99
CA LEU A 137 -5.40 27.08 -5.59
C LEU A 137 -5.35 26.75 -7.09
N LEU A 138 -4.54 27.49 -7.83
CA LEU A 138 -4.25 27.22 -9.23
C LEU A 138 -2.89 26.55 -9.38
N LEU A 139 -2.70 25.85 -10.49
CA LEU A 139 -1.39 25.41 -10.93
C LEU A 139 -0.62 26.58 -11.56
N GLU A 140 0.70 26.44 -11.70
CA GLU A 140 1.59 27.45 -12.30
C GLU A 140 1.17 27.83 -13.73
N ASP A 141 0.56 26.90 -14.47
CA ASP A 141 0.04 27.14 -15.82
C ASP A 141 -1.32 27.86 -15.84
N GLY A 142 -1.88 28.17 -14.67
CA GLY A 142 -3.17 28.84 -14.47
C GLY A 142 -4.37 27.90 -14.48
N SER A 143 -4.19 26.59 -14.64
CA SER A 143 -5.29 25.62 -14.56
C SER A 143 -5.74 25.40 -13.11
N SER A 144 -7.02 25.05 -12.93
CA SER A 144 -7.61 24.79 -11.60
C SER A 144 -7.46 23.33 -11.15
N GLN A 145 -7.02 22.44 -12.04
CA GLN A 145 -6.88 21.02 -11.76
C GLN A 145 -5.84 20.37 -12.66
N TYR A 146 -5.19 19.33 -12.15
CA TYR A 146 -4.41 18.41 -12.96
C TYR A 146 -5.27 17.20 -13.33
N ASN A 147 -5.26 16.80 -14.60
CA ASN A 147 -5.96 15.60 -15.05
C ASN A 147 -5.01 14.40 -14.99
N VAL A 148 -5.38 13.40 -14.18
CA VAL A 148 -4.56 12.22 -13.96
C VAL A 148 -4.50 11.38 -15.23
N SER A 149 -3.30 11.17 -15.74
CA SER A 149 -3.05 10.25 -16.85
C SER A 149 -2.99 8.81 -16.34
N LYS A 150 -3.31 7.85 -17.21
CA LYS A 150 -3.25 6.41 -16.90
C LYS A 150 -1.86 5.91 -16.46
N ASP A 151 -0.81 6.62 -16.88
CA ASP A 151 0.59 6.25 -16.68
C ASP A 151 1.16 6.92 -15.42
N ASP A 152 0.39 7.80 -14.77
CA ASP A 152 0.82 8.50 -13.57
C ASP A 152 0.93 7.52 -12.40
N LYS A 153 2.12 7.51 -11.78
CA LYS A 153 2.40 6.79 -10.52
C LYS A 153 2.96 7.74 -9.47
N GLU A 154 3.80 8.66 -9.92
CA GLU A 154 4.31 9.76 -9.13
C GLU A 154 4.07 11.03 -9.95
N VAL A 155 3.35 11.99 -9.35
CA VAL A 155 2.96 13.23 -10.01
C VAL A 155 3.54 14.38 -9.24
N THR A 156 4.25 15.27 -9.93
CA THR A 156 4.67 16.56 -9.38
C THR A 156 3.83 17.66 -10.02
N ASN A 157 2.95 18.30 -9.26
CA ASN A 157 2.22 19.48 -9.70
C ASN A 157 2.87 20.74 -9.16
N ARG A 158 3.06 21.74 -10.04
CA ARG A 158 3.54 23.07 -9.68
C ARG A 158 2.34 23.90 -9.21
N VAL A 159 2.17 24.09 -7.90
CA VAL A 159 1.00 24.77 -7.32
C VAL A 159 1.36 26.21 -6.94
N GLN A 160 0.55 27.16 -7.40
CA GLN A 160 0.72 28.59 -7.12
C GLN A 160 0.09 28.96 -5.77
N LEU A 161 0.92 29.37 -4.81
CA LEU A 161 0.43 29.85 -3.52
C LEU A 161 -0.10 31.29 -3.64
N PRO A 162 -1.08 31.68 -2.80
CA PRO A 162 -1.59 33.04 -2.78
C PRO A 162 -0.60 34.00 -2.08
N GLU A 163 -0.72 35.30 -2.34
CA GLU A 163 0.04 36.35 -1.67
C GLU A 163 -0.49 36.62 -0.25
N ILE A 164 -0.45 35.59 0.60
CA ILE A 164 -0.83 35.66 2.02
C ILE A 164 0.29 35.13 2.92
N THR A 165 0.18 35.41 4.21
CA THR A 165 1.08 34.89 5.25
C THR A 165 0.25 34.25 6.35
N CYS A 166 0.69 33.11 6.86
CA CYS A 166 0.01 32.40 7.94
C CYS A 166 1.03 31.66 8.81
N GLU A 167 0.81 31.63 10.12
CA GLU A 167 1.65 30.84 11.04
C GLU A 167 1.33 29.34 11.00
N ARG A 168 0.08 29.00 10.67
CA ARG A 168 -0.35 27.64 10.32
C ARG A 168 -1.37 27.71 9.20
N CYS A 169 -1.01 27.10 8.07
CA CYS A 169 -1.94 26.83 6.99
C CYS A 169 -2.13 25.33 6.83
N VAL A 170 -3.18 24.94 6.13
CA VAL A 170 -3.47 23.56 5.73
C VAL A 170 -3.56 23.53 4.21
N LEU A 171 -2.62 22.87 3.54
CA LEU A 171 -2.69 22.57 2.11
C LEU A 171 -3.41 21.23 1.99
N ARG A 172 -4.50 21.22 1.25
CA ARG A 172 -5.23 20.01 0.93
C ARG A 172 -5.00 19.65 -0.52
N TRP A 173 -4.68 18.39 -0.75
CA TRP A 173 -4.76 17.74 -2.04
C TRP A 173 -6.09 16.96 -2.09
N HIS A 174 -6.89 17.19 -3.12
CA HIS A 174 -8.14 16.46 -3.30
C HIS A 174 -8.03 15.66 -4.59
N TYR A 175 -8.16 14.34 -4.46
CA TYR A 175 -8.22 13.40 -5.57
C TYR A 175 -9.65 12.96 -5.90
N ARG A 176 -10.23 13.57 -6.93
CA ARG A 176 -11.51 13.13 -7.47
C ARG A 176 -11.27 12.15 -8.62
N SER A 177 -11.61 10.89 -8.44
CA SER A 177 -11.54 9.89 -9.50
C SER A 177 -12.55 10.15 -10.62
N ASP A 178 -12.36 9.49 -11.77
CA ASP A 178 -13.31 9.50 -12.86
C ASP A 178 -14.69 9.03 -12.35
N PRO A 179 -15.82 9.70 -12.67
CA PRO A 179 -17.16 9.29 -12.22
C PRO A 179 -17.60 7.89 -12.69
N ASN A 180 -16.89 7.26 -13.62
CA ASN A 180 -17.08 5.85 -13.99
C ASN A 180 -16.24 4.88 -13.13
N ALA A 181 -15.37 5.40 -12.26
CA ALA A 181 -14.64 4.70 -11.22
C ALA A 181 -15.29 5.02 -9.85
N PRO A 182 -15.54 4.03 -8.98
CA PRO A 182 -16.41 4.24 -7.82
C PRO A 182 -15.79 4.99 -6.61
N GLU A 183 -14.55 5.49 -6.64
CA GLU A 183 -13.85 5.85 -5.39
C GLU A 183 -13.16 7.23 -5.45
N SER A 184 -13.60 8.23 -4.68
CA SER A 184 -12.92 9.53 -4.50
C SER A 184 -12.19 9.58 -3.15
N GLY A 185 -11.02 10.23 -3.10
CA GLY A 185 -10.24 10.41 -1.86
C GLY A 185 -9.79 11.85 -1.65
N GLU A 186 -9.65 12.26 -0.39
CA GLU A 186 -9.21 13.59 0.01
C GLU A 186 -8.00 13.46 0.94
N ASP A 187 -7.00 14.33 0.83
CA ASP A 187 -5.77 14.20 1.61
C ASP A 187 -5.22 15.57 2.06
N CYS A 188 -4.77 15.66 3.32
CA CYS A 188 -4.51 16.92 4.01
C CYS A 188 -3.10 17.06 4.58
N PHE A 189 -2.56 18.27 4.52
CA PHE A 189 -1.26 18.61 5.04
C PHE A 189 -1.20 19.98 5.72
N LEU A 190 -0.26 20.20 6.65
CA LEU A 190 -0.04 21.47 7.34
C LEU A 190 1.24 22.23 6.87
N PRO A 191 1.19 23.10 5.84
CA PRO A 191 2.28 24.02 5.50
C PRO A 191 2.32 25.29 6.36
N LEU A 192 3.48 25.95 6.40
CA LEU A 192 3.68 27.29 6.96
C LEU A 192 4.07 28.28 5.84
N LEU A 193 3.41 29.43 5.73
CA LEU A 193 3.70 30.45 4.71
C LEU A 193 4.29 31.70 5.34
N LEU A 194 5.54 32.03 4.98
CA LEU A 194 6.29 33.16 5.53
C LEU A 194 6.44 34.30 4.50
N LYS A 195 6.52 35.54 4.99
CA LYS A 195 6.72 36.76 4.19
C LYS A 195 8.13 36.84 3.60
N ASP A 196 9.08 36.20 4.26
CA ASP A 196 10.52 36.40 4.12
C ASP A 196 11.29 35.10 4.33
N GLY A 197 10.95 34.09 3.52
CA GLY A 197 11.86 33.10 2.91
C GLY A 197 12.88 32.31 3.76
N SER A 198 12.88 32.40 5.09
CA SER A 198 13.91 31.76 5.91
C SER A 198 13.53 30.33 6.30
N SER A 199 14.42 29.40 5.89
CA SER A 199 14.48 27.96 6.14
C SER A 199 13.45 27.11 5.38
N GLN A 200 13.75 26.85 4.10
CA GLN A 200 13.27 25.69 3.37
C GLN A 200 13.75 24.41 4.08
N TYR A 201 12.84 23.61 4.62
CA TYR A 201 13.09 22.17 4.66
C TYR A 201 12.69 21.67 3.28
N ASN A 202 13.60 21.83 2.31
CA ASN A 202 13.43 21.15 1.03
C ASN A 202 13.78 19.69 1.30
N VAL A 203 12.79 18.80 1.27
CA VAL A 203 13.09 17.41 0.94
C VAL A 203 13.73 17.49 -0.45
N THR A 204 15.04 17.23 -0.52
CA THR A 204 15.79 17.41 -1.75
C THR A 204 15.44 16.31 -2.74
N LYS A 205 15.65 16.56 -4.03
CA LYS A 205 15.55 15.50 -5.04
C LYS A 205 16.50 14.32 -4.72
N GLU A 206 17.57 14.54 -3.98
CA GLU A 206 18.49 13.51 -3.51
C GLU A 206 17.88 12.64 -2.39
N ASP A 207 17.03 13.19 -1.52
CA ASP A 207 16.25 12.43 -0.53
C ASP A 207 15.15 11.55 -1.21
N TYR A 208 14.77 11.90 -2.44
CA TYR A 208 13.79 11.20 -3.29
C TYR A 208 14.43 10.18 -4.25
N ASP A 209 15.57 10.52 -4.86
CA ASP A 209 16.27 9.68 -5.84
C ASP A 209 16.94 8.44 -5.19
N ASP A 210 17.13 8.41 -3.87
CA ASP A 210 17.57 7.21 -3.13
C ASP A 210 16.45 6.14 -3.03
N VAL A 211 15.19 6.53 -3.26
CA VAL A 211 14.02 5.63 -3.28
C VAL A 211 13.81 4.96 -4.66
N ASN A 212 14.27 5.58 -5.75
CA ASN A 212 13.84 5.23 -7.12
C ASN A 212 14.94 4.70 -8.07
N LYS A 213 16.13 4.33 -7.58
CA LYS A 213 17.15 3.69 -8.44
C LYS A 213 16.84 2.21 -8.68
N SER A 214 16.00 1.93 -9.69
CA SER A 214 16.19 0.77 -10.57
C SER A 214 15.40 0.86 -11.89
N VAL A 215 16.17 0.73 -12.98
CA VAL A 215 15.79 0.38 -14.36
C VAL A 215 15.34 1.51 -15.31
N THR A 216 16.23 1.83 -16.26
CA THR A 216 15.93 2.43 -17.58
C THR A 216 16.36 1.40 -18.64
N VAL A 217 15.59 1.14 -19.70
CA VAL A 217 16.09 0.91 -21.09
C VAL A 217 14.94 0.88 -22.14
N LEU A 218 15.12 1.75 -23.14
CA LEU A 218 14.75 1.82 -24.57
C LEU A 218 13.37 1.42 -25.15
N PHE A 219 12.82 2.40 -25.88
CA PHE A 219 11.77 2.30 -26.89
C PHE A 219 12.20 1.62 -28.19
N VAL A 220 11.30 0.81 -28.80
CA VAL A 220 11.19 0.64 -30.26
C VAL A 220 9.70 0.64 -30.67
N VAL A 221 9.40 1.40 -31.72
CA VAL A 221 8.07 1.65 -32.30
C VAL A 221 7.74 0.57 -33.35
N MET A 222 6.55 -0.07 -33.29
CA MET A 222 5.70 -0.25 -34.49
C MET A 222 4.29 -0.77 -34.20
N ASN A 223 3.33 -0.14 -34.90
CA ASN A 223 1.88 -0.30 -34.89
C ASN A 223 1.35 -1.74 -35.09
N SER A 224 0.25 -2.09 -34.41
CA SER A 224 -1.08 -2.30 -35.03
C SER A 224 -2.14 -2.69 -34.00
N VAL A 225 -2.62 -1.68 -33.26
CA VAL A 225 -3.97 -1.31 -32.77
C VAL A 225 -5.09 -2.37 -32.53
N LEU A 226 -5.07 -3.58 -33.07
CA LEU A 226 -6.21 -4.51 -32.98
C LEU A 226 -6.10 -5.57 -31.88
N VAL A 227 -4.95 -5.71 -31.22
CA VAL A 227 -4.75 -6.62 -30.06
C VAL A 227 -4.99 -5.91 -28.71
N ILE A 228 -5.03 -4.57 -28.72
CA ILE A 228 -5.06 -3.72 -27.51
C ILE A 228 -6.41 -3.80 -26.77
N VAL A 229 -7.51 -4.10 -27.46
CA VAL A 229 -8.85 -4.09 -26.85
C VAL A 229 -9.10 -5.32 -25.97
N VAL A 230 -8.37 -6.43 -26.16
CA VAL A 230 -8.54 -7.65 -25.34
C VAL A 230 -7.56 -7.69 -24.17
N VAL A 231 -6.40 -7.02 -24.26
CA VAL A 231 -5.38 -7.01 -23.18
C VAL A 231 -5.66 -5.91 -22.14
N GLY A 232 -6.36 -4.83 -22.50
CA GLY A 232 -6.71 -3.74 -21.56
C GLY A 232 -7.69 -4.12 -20.45
N LEU A 233 -8.29 -5.31 -20.48
CA LEU A 233 -9.23 -5.81 -19.48
C LEU A 233 -8.58 -6.68 -18.39
N LEU A 234 -7.26 -6.87 -18.39
CA LEU A 234 -6.58 -7.84 -17.50
C LEU A 234 -5.43 -7.28 -16.63
N ALA A 235 -5.18 -5.98 -16.61
CA ALA A 235 -4.07 -5.45 -15.81
C ALA A 235 -4.46 -4.20 -15.01
N LYS A 236 -4.66 -4.39 -13.70
CA LYS A 236 -4.27 -3.48 -12.62
C LYS A 236 -4.53 -4.24 -11.30
N GLU A 237 -3.48 -4.87 -10.81
CA GLU A 237 -3.44 -5.67 -9.59
C GLU A 237 -3.52 -4.76 -8.36
N ALA A 238 -4.25 -5.21 -7.35
CA ALA A 238 -4.54 -4.45 -6.15
C ALA A 238 -3.26 -4.34 -5.29
N LEU A 239 -2.90 -3.14 -4.85
CA LEU A 239 -1.60 -2.84 -4.26
C LEU A 239 -1.73 -2.75 -2.72
N GLY A 240 -1.41 -3.87 -2.03
CA GLY A 240 -1.24 -3.96 -0.57
C GLY A 240 -2.32 -4.78 0.17
N HIS A 241 -1.96 -5.94 0.73
CA HIS A 241 -2.92 -6.93 1.25
C HIS A 241 -2.54 -7.51 2.60
N GLY A 242 -1.25 -7.74 2.87
CA GLY A 242 -0.82 -8.14 4.20
C GLY A 242 0.66 -8.49 4.31
N MET A 243 1.13 -8.54 5.56
CA MET A 243 2.54 -8.70 5.91
C MET A 243 2.70 -9.43 7.25
N MET A 244 3.76 -10.23 7.36
CA MET A 244 4.17 -10.87 8.62
C MET A 244 5.06 -9.90 9.43
N LEU A 245 4.62 -9.53 10.62
CA LEU A 245 5.25 -8.51 11.48
C LEU A 245 6.00 -9.07 12.68
N ASP A 246 5.66 -10.27 13.13
CA ASP A 246 6.40 -11.00 14.17
C ASP A 246 6.48 -12.48 13.80
N PRO A 247 7.67 -13.06 13.54
CA PRO A 247 8.91 -12.31 13.31
C PRO A 247 8.73 -11.40 12.06
N PRO A 248 9.35 -10.21 12.02
CA PRO A 248 9.18 -9.33 10.88
C PRO A 248 9.79 -9.97 9.63
N ASN A 249 9.01 -10.02 8.56
CA ASN A 249 9.51 -10.41 7.25
C ASN A 249 10.55 -9.39 6.72
N ARG A 250 11.32 -9.78 5.71
CA ARG A 250 12.39 -8.97 5.10
C ARG A 250 11.95 -7.56 4.69
N ALA A 251 10.86 -7.44 3.95
CA ALA A 251 10.30 -6.15 3.53
C ALA A 251 9.75 -5.34 4.72
N SER A 252 9.29 -5.99 5.79
CA SER A 252 8.79 -5.32 7.01
C SER A 252 9.87 -5.06 8.07
N LEU A 253 11.09 -5.55 7.90
CA LEU A 253 12.14 -5.53 8.92
C LEU A 253 12.49 -4.10 9.38
N TRP A 254 12.42 -3.12 8.47
CA TRP A 254 12.70 -1.71 8.76
C TRP A 254 11.76 -1.10 9.80
N ARG A 255 10.57 -1.69 10.01
CA ARG A 255 9.63 -1.25 11.06
C ARG A 255 10.18 -1.49 12.46
N PHE A 256 11.10 -2.44 12.60
CA PHE A 256 11.67 -2.87 13.88
C PHE A 256 13.19 -2.65 13.95
N ASN A 257 13.86 -2.52 12.80
CA ASN A 257 15.29 -2.29 12.72
C ASN A 257 15.59 -1.05 11.85
N PRO A 258 16.02 0.09 12.45
CA PRO A 258 16.26 1.33 11.71
C PRO A 258 17.41 1.26 10.70
N ARG A 259 18.20 0.18 10.69
CA ARG A 259 19.27 -0.06 9.71
C ARG A 259 18.83 -0.88 8.51
N ALA A 260 17.65 -1.51 8.55
CA ALA A 260 17.13 -2.25 7.41
C ALA A 260 16.61 -1.29 6.33
N LEU A 261 16.71 -1.71 5.07
CA LEU A 261 16.18 -0.95 3.94
C LEU A 261 14.66 -0.88 4.04
N LYS A 262 14.11 0.31 3.80
CA LYS A 262 12.68 0.55 3.92
C LYS A 262 11.97 0.04 2.66
N ASP A 263 10.99 -0.82 2.86
CA ASP A 263 9.97 -1.12 1.87
C ASP A 263 8.63 -0.63 2.39
N TYR A 264 8.11 0.42 1.77
CA TYR A 264 6.85 1.01 2.19
C TYR A 264 5.63 0.31 1.59
N ASP A 265 5.87 -0.58 0.63
CA ASP A 265 4.86 -1.43 0.00
C ASP A 265 5.08 -2.89 0.50
N ASP A 266 5.55 -3.07 1.73
CA ASP A 266 5.89 -4.38 2.33
C ASP A 266 4.69 -5.29 2.63
N ASN A 267 3.48 -4.78 2.40
CA ASN A 267 2.24 -5.54 2.35
C ASN A 267 1.88 -6.04 0.93
N ALA A 268 2.78 -5.86 -0.05
CA ALA A 268 2.52 -6.08 -1.47
C ALA A 268 3.29 -7.27 -2.09
N ASN A 269 3.75 -8.23 -1.28
CA ASN A 269 4.44 -9.41 -1.79
C ASN A 269 3.46 -10.45 -2.37
N PHE A 270 2.81 -10.08 -3.47
CA PHE A 270 1.62 -10.73 -4.04
C PHE A 270 1.89 -11.53 -5.33
N CYS A 271 3.11 -12.03 -5.49
CA CYS A 271 3.54 -12.84 -6.63
C CYS A 271 3.56 -12.07 -7.97
N GLY A 272 3.72 -10.75 -7.92
CA GLY A 272 3.54 -9.87 -9.07
C GLY A 272 2.08 -9.62 -9.45
N GLY A 273 1.14 -10.33 -8.82
CA GLY A 273 -0.30 -10.10 -8.79
C GLY A 273 -1.07 -11.23 -9.43
N ALA A 274 -2.39 -11.30 -9.21
CA ALA A 274 -3.18 -12.46 -9.63
C ALA A 274 -3.06 -12.80 -11.13
N ASN A 275 -2.99 -11.78 -12.00
CA ASN A 275 -2.89 -12.02 -13.44
C ASN A 275 -1.47 -12.46 -13.83
N VAL A 276 -0.45 -11.77 -13.31
CA VAL A 276 0.96 -12.15 -13.53
C VAL A 276 1.22 -13.56 -13.02
N GLN A 277 0.76 -13.89 -11.81
CA GLN A 277 0.92 -15.22 -11.23
C GLN A 277 0.30 -16.31 -12.13
N HIS A 278 -0.99 -16.22 -12.44
CA HIS A 278 -1.72 -17.35 -13.03
C HIS A 278 -1.64 -17.40 -14.56
N HIS A 279 -1.64 -16.26 -15.23
CA HIS A 279 -1.68 -16.21 -16.70
C HIS A 279 -0.30 -16.06 -17.33
N VAL A 280 0.60 -15.30 -16.71
CA VAL A 280 1.97 -15.12 -17.23
C VAL A 280 2.90 -16.20 -16.70
N ASN A 281 2.86 -16.46 -15.39
CA ASN A 281 3.79 -17.37 -14.71
C ASN A 281 3.22 -18.78 -14.49
N GLY A 282 2.03 -19.08 -15.03
CA GLY A 282 1.44 -20.43 -14.97
C GLY A 282 1.11 -20.91 -13.56
N GLY A 283 0.70 -19.98 -12.70
CA GLY A 283 0.37 -20.21 -11.29
C GLY A 283 1.56 -20.09 -10.34
N LYS A 284 2.77 -19.88 -10.86
CA LYS A 284 3.99 -19.82 -10.07
C LYS A 284 4.18 -18.44 -9.42
N CYS A 285 4.83 -18.46 -8.27
CA CYS A 285 5.14 -17.29 -7.45
C CYS A 285 6.60 -17.36 -7.01
N GLY A 286 7.24 -16.21 -6.78
CA GLY A 286 8.52 -16.14 -6.09
C GLY A 286 8.44 -16.82 -4.72
N VAL A 287 9.56 -17.39 -4.26
CA VAL A 287 9.56 -18.15 -3.00
C VAL A 287 9.20 -17.26 -1.80
N CYS A 288 9.52 -15.97 -1.89
CA CYS A 288 9.25 -14.95 -0.88
C CYS A 288 8.27 -13.84 -1.33
N GLY A 289 7.50 -14.10 -2.40
CA GLY A 289 6.33 -13.31 -2.80
C GLY A 289 6.56 -12.26 -3.88
N ASP A 290 7.77 -12.14 -4.40
CA ASP A 290 8.04 -11.38 -5.64
C ASP A 290 7.42 -12.09 -6.87
N SER A 291 7.41 -11.43 -8.03
CA SER A 291 6.96 -12.08 -9.28
C SER A 291 7.91 -13.21 -9.62
N TYR A 292 7.36 -14.38 -10.00
CA TYR A 292 8.18 -15.55 -10.35
C TYR A 292 9.18 -15.29 -11.50
N SER A 293 8.89 -14.33 -12.37
CA SER A 293 9.75 -13.99 -13.52
C SER A 293 10.85 -12.98 -13.17
N ASP A 294 10.86 -12.43 -11.96
CA ASP A 294 11.85 -11.43 -11.56
C ASP A 294 13.24 -12.10 -11.47
N PRO A 295 14.32 -11.35 -11.81
CA PRO A 295 15.67 -11.90 -11.80
C PRO A 295 16.07 -12.34 -10.39
N HIS A 296 16.78 -13.46 -10.29
CA HIS A 296 17.31 -13.95 -9.02
C HIS A 296 18.66 -13.28 -8.67
N PRO A 297 18.92 -12.99 -7.37
CA PRO A 297 17.96 -13.04 -6.27
C PRO A 297 16.85 -12.01 -6.46
N GLN A 298 15.61 -12.45 -6.22
CA GLN A 298 14.47 -11.54 -6.17
C GLN A 298 14.59 -10.64 -4.93
N ASP A 299 13.89 -9.51 -4.92
CA ASP A 299 14.07 -8.49 -3.87
C ASP A 299 13.86 -9.04 -2.45
N ASN A 300 12.90 -9.96 -2.25
CA ASN A 300 12.61 -10.57 -0.96
C ASN A 300 13.29 -11.93 -0.73
N GLU A 301 14.09 -12.46 -1.66
CA GLU A 301 14.92 -13.67 -1.47
C GLU A 301 16.16 -13.37 -0.63
N ASN A 302 16.80 -14.40 -0.05
CA ASN A 302 18.07 -14.21 0.64
C ASN A 302 19.10 -13.65 -0.36
N THR A 303 19.93 -12.70 0.10
CA THR A 303 20.86 -11.91 -0.75
C THR A 303 20.20 -10.94 -1.74
N GLY A 304 18.87 -10.92 -1.82
CA GLY A 304 18.10 -9.90 -2.50
C GLY A 304 18.17 -8.54 -1.79
N LYS A 305 17.51 -7.54 -2.38
CA LYS A 305 17.48 -6.16 -1.86
C LYS A 305 17.09 -6.10 -0.37
N TYR A 306 16.06 -6.84 0.04
CA TYR A 306 15.59 -6.90 1.43
C TYR A 306 16.13 -8.12 2.20
N GLY A 307 16.69 -9.10 1.51
CA GLY A 307 17.35 -10.29 2.07
C GLY A 307 18.74 -10.03 2.64
N SER A 308 18.86 -9.08 3.57
CA SER A 308 20.14 -8.66 4.19
C SER A 308 20.77 -9.68 5.15
N GLY A 309 20.10 -10.81 5.39
CA GLY A 309 20.57 -11.89 6.26
C GLY A 309 20.54 -11.58 7.76
N ILE A 310 19.81 -10.54 8.16
CA ILE A 310 19.60 -10.19 9.57
C ILE A 310 18.59 -11.15 10.19
N VAL A 311 19.01 -11.91 11.20
CA VAL A 311 18.13 -12.77 11.99
C VAL A 311 17.14 -11.91 12.79
N ALA A 312 15.87 -11.97 12.41
CA ALA A 312 14.76 -11.20 12.98
C ALA A 312 14.30 -11.72 14.34
N ALA A 313 14.39 -13.04 14.56
CA ALA A 313 14.03 -13.68 15.82
C ALA A 313 14.81 -14.99 16.04
N GLN A 314 14.93 -15.38 17.31
CA GLN A 314 15.57 -16.63 17.73
C GLN A 314 14.57 -17.44 18.57
N TYR A 315 14.46 -18.74 18.29
CA TYR A 315 13.51 -19.63 18.94
C TYR A 315 14.19 -20.90 19.45
N GLU A 316 13.54 -21.57 20.40
CA GLU A 316 13.97 -22.88 20.89
C GLU A 316 13.49 -23.99 19.94
N SER A 317 14.32 -25.00 19.72
CA SER A 317 13.98 -26.21 18.96
C SER A 317 12.68 -26.85 19.48
N GLY A 318 11.74 -27.15 18.57
CA GLY A 318 10.46 -27.77 18.92
C GLY A 318 9.47 -26.84 19.65
N SER A 319 9.75 -25.54 19.78
CA SER A 319 8.82 -24.61 20.44
C SER A 319 7.63 -24.23 19.57
N VAL A 320 6.55 -23.80 20.22
CA VAL A 320 5.43 -23.11 19.57
C VAL A 320 5.70 -21.62 19.61
N ILE A 321 5.65 -20.96 18.45
CA ILE A 321 5.90 -19.53 18.30
C ILE A 321 4.61 -18.79 17.97
N ASP A 322 4.51 -17.53 18.42
CA ASP A 322 3.47 -16.60 17.97
C ASP A 322 3.92 -15.95 16.67
N VAL A 323 3.09 -16.06 15.63
CA VAL A 323 3.29 -15.37 14.35
C VAL A 323 2.21 -14.31 14.16
N GLN A 324 2.61 -13.05 14.07
CA GLN A 324 1.70 -11.91 13.86
C GLN A 324 1.63 -11.56 12.37
N ILE A 325 0.42 -11.62 11.82
CA ILE A 325 0.08 -11.16 10.48
C ILE A 325 -0.78 -9.91 10.59
N ARG A 326 -0.46 -8.88 9.79
CA ARG A 326 -1.35 -7.74 9.55
C ARG A 326 -1.86 -7.79 8.12
N LEU A 327 -3.18 -7.83 7.95
CA LEU A 327 -3.85 -7.62 6.68
C LEU A 327 -4.25 -6.16 6.56
N THR A 328 -3.85 -5.50 5.47
CA THR A 328 -4.35 -4.17 5.10
C THR A 328 -5.60 -4.27 4.22
N ALA A 329 -5.77 -5.41 3.55
CA ALA A 329 -6.99 -5.79 2.84
C ALA A 329 -7.27 -7.28 3.07
N ASN A 330 -8.46 -7.59 3.58
CA ASN A 330 -8.83 -8.97 3.90
C ASN A 330 -9.59 -9.63 2.74
N HIS A 331 -9.00 -10.68 2.17
CA HIS A 331 -9.57 -11.42 1.05
C HIS A 331 -10.04 -12.84 1.42
N MET A 332 -10.24 -13.10 2.72
CA MET A 332 -10.57 -14.41 3.29
C MET A 332 -9.58 -15.49 2.79
N GLY A 333 -9.88 -16.77 2.95
CA GLY A 333 -9.00 -17.84 2.45
C GLY A 333 -8.16 -18.42 3.58
N THR A 334 -6.87 -18.64 3.35
CA THR A 334 -6.08 -19.52 4.22
C THR A 334 -4.64 -19.06 4.40
N PHE A 335 -4.14 -19.06 5.63
CA PHE A 335 -2.71 -18.92 5.93
C PHE A 335 -2.07 -20.29 6.14
N THR A 336 -0.84 -20.42 5.66
CA THR A 336 0.02 -21.58 5.80
C THR A 336 1.44 -21.12 6.12
N TYR A 337 2.19 -21.94 6.83
CA TYR A 337 3.55 -21.63 7.25
C TYR A 337 4.51 -22.72 6.77
N SER A 338 5.72 -22.33 6.42
CA SER A 338 6.76 -23.26 5.99
C SER A 338 8.14 -22.76 6.39
N LEU A 339 9.10 -23.67 6.50
CA LEU A 339 10.46 -23.38 6.94
C LEU A 339 11.46 -23.92 5.92
N CYS A 340 12.43 -23.09 5.55
CA CYS A 340 13.57 -23.47 4.73
C CYS A 340 14.87 -23.27 5.52
N VAL A 341 15.77 -24.26 5.51
CA VAL A 341 17.12 -24.11 6.07
C VAL A 341 18.04 -23.61 4.95
N LEU A 342 18.76 -22.50 5.18
CA LEU A 342 19.73 -22.02 4.21
C LEU A 342 21.02 -22.84 4.33
N GLU A 343 21.27 -23.72 3.36
CA GLU A 343 22.52 -24.49 3.29
C GLU A 343 23.74 -23.57 3.07
N ASP A 344 23.58 -22.54 2.24
CA ASP A 344 24.55 -21.45 2.09
C ASP A 344 23.88 -20.12 2.52
N PRO A 345 24.26 -19.53 3.67
CA PRO A 345 23.73 -18.25 4.13
C PRO A 345 23.99 -17.07 3.18
N ASN A 346 24.88 -17.23 2.20
CA ASN A 346 25.25 -16.21 1.20
C ASN A 346 24.69 -16.53 -0.20
N ALA A 347 23.73 -17.45 -0.31
CA ALA A 347 23.01 -17.74 -1.54
C ALA A 347 21.49 -17.58 -1.35
N PRO A 348 20.72 -17.35 -2.42
CA PRO A 348 19.26 -17.38 -2.36
C PRO A 348 18.74 -18.74 -1.86
N GLU A 349 17.49 -18.79 -1.42
CA GLU A 349 16.81 -20.05 -1.16
C GLU A 349 16.92 -20.97 -2.40
N SER A 350 17.13 -22.28 -2.18
CA SER A 350 17.33 -23.24 -3.27
C SER A 350 16.08 -23.52 -4.11
N GLY A 351 14.94 -22.94 -3.74
CA GLY A 351 13.65 -23.04 -4.42
C GLY A 351 12.52 -23.51 -3.49
N GLU A 352 11.37 -23.86 -4.08
CA GLU A 352 10.20 -24.33 -3.33
C GLU A 352 10.46 -25.60 -2.52
N ASP A 353 11.31 -26.51 -3.02
CA ASP A 353 11.60 -27.79 -2.36
C ASP A 353 12.32 -27.62 -1.00
N CYS A 354 12.90 -26.44 -0.74
CA CYS A 354 13.48 -26.13 0.56
C CYS A 354 12.41 -25.92 1.64
N PHE A 355 11.22 -25.44 1.27
CA PHE A 355 10.19 -25.00 2.21
C PHE A 355 9.35 -26.17 2.70
N LEU A 356 9.69 -26.69 3.88
CA LEU A 356 8.97 -27.75 4.56
C LEU A 356 7.74 -27.17 5.28
N PRO A 357 6.54 -27.76 5.16
CA PRO A 357 5.33 -27.24 5.80
C PRO A 357 5.41 -27.36 7.32
N LEU A 358 4.90 -26.34 8.01
CA LEU A 358 4.71 -26.32 9.46
C LEU A 358 3.25 -26.52 9.81
N LEU A 359 3.00 -27.08 11.00
CA LEU A 359 1.66 -27.18 11.57
C LEU A 359 1.42 -26.04 12.56
N LEU A 360 0.15 -25.75 12.82
CA LEU A 360 -0.26 -24.94 13.95
C LEU A 360 -0.23 -25.77 15.24
N GLU A 361 -0.23 -25.10 16.40
CA GLU A 361 -0.21 -25.73 17.73
C GLU A 361 -1.38 -26.73 17.93
N ASP A 362 -2.53 -26.48 17.29
CA ASP A 362 -3.68 -27.37 17.33
C ASP A 362 -3.58 -28.59 16.39
N GLY A 363 -2.45 -28.73 15.68
CA GLY A 363 -2.16 -29.80 14.72
C GLY A 363 -2.75 -29.58 13.33
N SER A 364 -3.45 -28.46 13.08
CA SER A 364 -3.95 -28.11 11.75
C SER A 364 -2.81 -27.64 10.83
N SER A 365 -2.99 -27.83 9.53
CA SER A 365 -2.01 -27.42 8.51
C SER A 365 -2.20 -25.99 8.00
N GLN A 366 -3.30 -25.34 8.37
CA GLN A 366 -3.67 -24.02 7.87
C GLN A 366 -4.62 -23.29 8.83
N TYR A 367 -4.53 -21.97 8.84
CA TYR A 367 -5.50 -21.09 9.49
C TYR A 367 -6.52 -20.59 8.46
N ASN A 368 -7.81 -20.64 8.79
CA ASN A 368 -8.87 -20.11 7.91
C ASN A 368 -9.15 -18.65 8.25
N VAL A 369 -8.92 -17.76 7.30
CA VAL A 369 -9.07 -16.30 7.46
C VAL A 369 -10.56 -15.94 7.41
N SER A 370 -11.06 -15.40 8.50
CA SER A 370 -12.40 -14.84 8.63
C SER A 370 -12.48 -13.44 8.01
N LYS A 371 -13.68 -12.93 7.72
CA LYS A 371 -13.87 -11.57 7.20
C LYS A 371 -13.50 -10.45 8.19
N MET A 372 -13.39 -10.78 9.48
CA MET A 372 -13.11 -9.82 10.54
C MET A 372 -11.62 -9.75 10.91
N ASP A 373 -10.80 -10.59 10.27
CA ASP A 373 -9.39 -10.74 10.60
C ASP A 373 -8.58 -9.62 9.94
N TYR A 374 -7.91 -8.79 10.75
CA TYR A 374 -6.99 -7.75 10.26
C TYR A 374 -5.65 -7.84 10.97
N ASP A 375 -5.65 -8.01 12.29
CA ASP A 375 -4.47 -8.45 13.04
C ASP A 375 -4.70 -9.90 13.50
N VAL A 376 -3.89 -10.83 12.99
CA VAL A 376 -4.01 -12.26 13.25
C VAL A 376 -2.77 -12.77 13.98
N PHE A 377 -2.99 -13.52 15.05
CA PHE A 377 -1.93 -14.18 15.82
C PHE A 377 -2.10 -15.69 15.66
N ASN A 378 -1.15 -16.34 15.01
CA ASN A 378 -1.16 -17.79 14.82
C ASN A 378 -0.05 -18.46 15.63
N ARG A 379 -0.41 -19.56 16.30
CA ARG A 379 0.50 -20.39 17.08
C ARG A 379 1.10 -21.44 16.16
N VAL A 380 2.36 -21.28 15.76
CA VAL A 380 3.03 -22.15 14.78
C VAL A 380 4.02 -23.07 15.48
N GLN A 381 3.93 -24.37 15.22
CA GLN A 381 4.80 -25.39 15.81
C GLN A 381 6.09 -25.52 14.98
N LEU A 382 7.23 -25.21 15.58
CA LEU A 382 8.54 -25.45 14.96
C LEU A 382 8.96 -26.92 15.09
N PRO A 383 9.76 -27.45 14.14
CA PRO A 383 10.31 -28.80 14.22
C PRO A 383 11.41 -28.91 15.30
N GLU A 384 11.66 -30.13 15.75
CA GLU A 384 12.82 -30.46 16.58
C GLU A 384 14.10 -30.46 15.72
N MET A 385 14.76 -29.30 15.64
CA MET A 385 16.00 -29.12 14.88
C MET A 385 16.76 -27.90 15.35
N THR A 386 18.03 -27.81 14.96
CA THR A 386 18.84 -26.60 15.09
C THR A 386 19.10 -26.01 13.72
N CYS A 387 19.12 -24.68 13.63
CA CYS A 387 19.35 -23.97 12.39
C CYS A 387 19.78 -22.53 12.67
N GLU A 388 21.01 -22.19 12.27
CA GLU A 388 21.58 -20.85 12.49
C GLU A 388 20.93 -19.80 11.58
N ARG A 389 20.52 -20.20 10.38
CA ARG A 389 19.92 -19.35 9.35
C ARG A 389 18.80 -20.09 8.64
N CYS A 390 17.57 -19.83 9.05
CA CYS A 390 16.37 -20.41 8.47
C CYS A 390 15.46 -19.30 7.97
N VAL A 391 14.59 -19.64 7.04
CA VAL A 391 13.61 -18.75 6.45
C VAL A 391 12.23 -19.26 6.80
N LEU A 392 11.54 -18.55 7.69
CA LEU A 392 10.14 -18.77 7.97
C LEU A 392 9.32 -18.06 6.89
N ARG A 393 8.46 -18.80 6.20
CA ARG A 393 7.58 -18.25 5.17
C ARG A 393 6.13 -18.34 5.60
N TRP A 394 5.48 -17.18 5.63
CA TRP A 394 4.02 -17.09 5.60
C TRP A 394 3.53 -17.11 4.16
N ASN A 395 2.54 -17.94 3.88
CA ASN A 395 1.87 -18.03 2.58
C ASN A 395 0.35 -17.87 2.78
N TYR A 396 -0.20 -16.83 2.19
CA TYR A 396 -1.62 -16.53 2.20
C TYR A 396 -2.22 -16.77 0.82
N ARG A 397 -3.08 -17.78 0.73
CA ARG A 397 -3.94 -17.99 -0.44
C ARG A 397 -5.28 -17.31 -0.18
N ALA A 398 -5.58 -16.26 -0.95
CA ALA A 398 -6.86 -15.56 -0.86
C ALA A 398 -8.04 -16.50 -1.17
N GLY A 399 -9.25 -16.07 -0.79
CA GLY A 399 -10.47 -16.87 -0.92
C GLY A 399 -11.65 -16.14 -1.55
N ASN A 400 -11.42 -14.99 -2.17
CA ASN A 400 -12.49 -14.11 -2.65
C ASN A 400 -12.70 -14.10 -4.16
N SER A 401 -11.93 -14.87 -4.94
CA SER A 401 -12.19 -15.05 -6.37
C SER A 401 -13.12 -16.24 -6.61
N TRP A 402 -14.02 -16.12 -7.57
CA TRP A 402 -14.88 -17.23 -8.00
C TRP A 402 -14.14 -18.12 -9.01
N GLY A 403 -14.25 -19.44 -8.88
CA GLY A 403 -13.63 -20.37 -9.81
C GLY A 403 -14.23 -21.76 -9.75
N VAL A 404 -13.63 -22.69 -10.51
CA VAL A 404 -14.05 -24.09 -10.58
C VAL A 404 -13.29 -24.89 -9.52
N CYS A 405 -14.03 -25.63 -8.70
CA CYS A 405 -13.52 -26.50 -7.65
C CYS A 405 -13.09 -27.86 -8.23
N SER A 406 -12.37 -28.66 -7.45
CA SER A 406 -11.86 -29.97 -7.88
C SER A 406 -12.95 -30.97 -8.24
N ASP A 407 -14.15 -30.84 -7.66
CA ASP A 407 -15.33 -31.64 -7.95
C ASP A 407 -16.15 -31.11 -9.14
N GLN A 408 -15.59 -30.16 -9.90
CA GLN A 408 -16.19 -29.48 -11.04
C GLN A 408 -17.38 -28.57 -10.71
N THR A 409 -17.68 -28.35 -9.42
CA THR A 409 -18.59 -27.28 -9.01
C THR A 409 -17.92 -25.92 -9.16
N ALA A 410 -18.68 -24.82 -9.11
CA ALA A 410 -18.14 -23.48 -9.13
C ALA A 410 -18.51 -22.74 -7.84
N GLY A 411 -17.56 -22.02 -7.27
CA GLY A 411 -17.72 -21.39 -5.96
C GLY A 411 -16.65 -20.35 -5.66
N LEU A 412 -16.93 -19.57 -4.61
CA LEU A 412 -15.99 -18.61 -4.05
C LEU A 412 -14.79 -19.35 -3.42
N GLY A 413 -13.56 -18.87 -3.66
CA GLY A 413 -12.32 -19.47 -3.17
C GLY A 413 -11.80 -20.66 -3.98
N CYS A 414 -12.57 -21.09 -4.99
CA CYS A 414 -12.19 -22.17 -5.90
C CYS A 414 -11.33 -21.68 -7.07
N GLY A 415 -10.59 -22.60 -7.69
CA GLY A 415 -9.69 -22.29 -8.80
C GLY A 415 -8.50 -21.40 -8.41
N PRO A 416 -7.90 -20.70 -9.39
CA PRO A 416 -6.83 -19.74 -9.17
C PRO A 416 -7.23 -18.64 -8.18
N GLN A 417 -6.37 -18.38 -7.20
CA GLN A 417 -6.54 -17.31 -6.21
C GLN A 417 -5.24 -16.52 -6.11
N GLU A 418 -5.37 -15.24 -5.80
CA GLU A 418 -4.20 -14.42 -5.48
C GLU A 418 -3.45 -15.00 -4.28
N THR A 419 -2.12 -14.91 -4.33
CA THR A 419 -1.24 -15.47 -3.32
C THR A 419 -0.30 -14.39 -2.82
N PHE A 420 -0.11 -14.35 -1.50
CA PHE A 420 0.87 -13.50 -0.84
C PHE A 420 1.87 -14.38 -0.14
N ARG A 421 3.15 -14.04 -0.24
CA ARG A 421 4.21 -14.73 0.49
C ARG A 421 5.15 -13.73 1.11
N THR A 422 5.60 -13.99 2.31
CA THR A 422 6.65 -13.19 2.93
C THR A 422 7.60 -14.10 3.68
N CYS A 423 8.87 -13.73 3.73
CA CYS A 423 9.94 -14.52 4.35
C CYS A 423 10.60 -13.72 5.47
N ALA A 424 10.82 -14.36 6.62
CA ALA A 424 11.62 -13.83 7.73
C ALA A 424 12.83 -14.73 8.00
N ASP A 425 13.99 -14.11 8.16
CA ASP A 425 15.20 -14.81 8.59
C ASP A 425 15.15 -15.05 10.11
N ILE A 426 15.22 -16.30 10.55
CA ILE A 426 15.16 -16.70 11.96
C ILE A 426 16.30 -17.67 12.29
N SER A 427 16.53 -17.92 13.58
CA SER A 427 17.37 -19.03 14.06
C SER A 427 16.63 -19.91 15.05
N ILE A 428 16.97 -21.20 15.08
CA ILE A 428 16.41 -22.20 15.98
C ILE A 428 17.57 -22.87 16.73
N ASN A 429 17.52 -22.82 18.07
CA ASN A 429 18.59 -23.31 18.96
C ASN A 429 18.19 -24.54 19.77
#